data_AF-A0A9P5PZU4-F1
#
_entry.id   AF-A0A9P5PZU4-F1
#
_cell.length_a   1.000
_cell.length_b   1.000
_cell.length_c   1.000
_cell.angle_alpha   90.00
_cell.angle_beta   90.00
_cell.angle_gamma   90.00
#
_symmetry.space_group_name_H-M   'P 1'
#
loop_
_entity.id
_entity.type
_entity.pdbx_description
1 polymer ?
#
loop_
_entity_poly.entity_id
_entity_poly.type
_entity_poly.pdbx_seq_one_letter_code
_entity_poly.pdbx_strand_id
1 'polypeptide(L)'
;MFALSKPTAAIAVALVSAVSTLAQTCSPHFSEGTPYAIASNLNDEYIWLFNGASAGTPSAVHLEPLPPADSPWFLTSTSDGGWTISLDSPAVTCVAAPADALLTTQSCANAAGTDIDFTISCASCTDNVATACTLVAATTNECVIVPGDSHGDPSIRTLECTGTPEELWDFSALS
;
A
#
# COMPACT_ATOMS: atom_id res chain seq x y z
N MET A 1 -62.87 -24.09 -38.99
CA MET A 1 -62.65 -22.62 -38.85
C MET A 1 -61.58 -22.42 -37.78
N PHE A 2 -60.54 -21.64 -38.10
CA PHE A 2 -59.42 -21.28 -37.22
C PHE A 2 -59.78 -20.06 -36.33
N ALA A 3 -59.27 -20.04 -35.07
CA ALA A 3 -58.79 -18.88 -34.30
C ALA A 3 -58.23 -19.40 -32.95
N LEU A 4 -56.92 -19.33 -32.64
CA LEU A 4 -56.18 -18.25 -31.92
C LEU A 4 -56.90 -17.74 -30.64
N SER A 5 -56.28 -17.45 -29.49
CA SER A 5 -54.93 -17.55 -28.91
C SER A 5 -55.04 -17.08 -27.43
N LYS A 6 -54.11 -17.49 -26.54
CA LYS A 6 -53.40 -16.62 -25.56
C LYS A 6 -52.62 -17.45 -24.52
N PRO A 7 -51.29 -17.34 -24.46
CA PRO A 7 -50.50 -17.64 -23.28
C PRO A 7 -50.11 -16.33 -22.58
N THR A 8 -50.39 -16.15 -21.29
CA THR A 8 -49.90 -15.01 -20.50
C THR A 8 -50.09 -15.32 -19.02
N ALA A 9 -49.15 -15.17 -18.09
CA ALA A 9 -47.70 -15.13 -18.08
C ALA A 9 -47.36 -15.41 -16.60
N ALA A 10 -46.52 -16.39 -16.29
CA ALA A 10 -46.03 -16.55 -14.92
C ALA A 10 -45.01 -15.43 -14.68
N ILE A 11 -45.35 -14.47 -13.81
CA ILE A 11 -44.42 -13.44 -13.37
C ILE A 11 -43.41 -14.11 -12.45
N ALA A 12 -42.26 -14.46 -12.99
CA ALA A 12 -41.08 -14.77 -12.21
C ALA A 12 -40.53 -13.45 -11.66
N VAL A 13 -40.71 -13.22 -10.36
CA VAL A 13 -39.99 -12.14 -9.66
C VAL A 13 -38.54 -12.58 -9.59
N ALA A 14 -37.72 -12.13 -10.54
CA ALA A 14 -36.28 -12.22 -10.43
C ALA A 14 -35.87 -11.28 -9.29
N LEU A 15 -35.57 -11.85 -8.11
CA LEU A 15 -34.75 -11.17 -7.12
C LEU A 15 -33.40 -10.91 -7.78
N VAL A 16 -33.17 -9.68 -8.24
CA VAL A 16 -31.83 -9.20 -8.54
C VAL A 16 -31.16 -9.07 -7.19
N SER A 17 -30.47 -10.11 -6.76
CA SER A 17 -29.52 -10.04 -5.65
C SER A 17 -28.46 -9.03 -6.06
N ALA A 18 -28.57 -7.81 -5.53
CA ALA A 18 -27.50 -6.83 -5.60
C ALA A 18 -26.29 -7.45 -4.89
N VAL A 19 -25.33 -7.94 -5.68
CA VAL A 19 -24.02 -8.30 -5.18
C VAL A 19 -23.35 -6.98 -4.86
N SER A 20 -23.49 -6.51 -3.62
CA SER A 20 -22.55 -5.52 -3.08
C SER A 20 -21.20 -6.21 -3.09
N THR A 21 -20.38 -5.93 -4.10
CA THR A 21 -18.96 -6.22 -4.06
C THR A 21 -18.37 -5.34 -2.97
N LEU A 22 -18.43 -5.79 -1.71
CA LEU A 22 -17.47 -5.30 -0.72
C LEU A 22 -16.11 -5.55 -1.36
N ALA A 23 -15.32 -4.50 -1.58
CA ALA A 23 -13.92 -4.67 -1.92
C ALA A 23 -13.31 -5.56 -0.83
N GLN A 24 -13.00 -6.81 -1.18
CA GLN A 24 -12.51 -7.77 -0.22
C GLN A 24 -11.07 -7.37 0.09
N THR A 25 -10.87 -6.71 1.21
CA THR A 25 -9.53 -6.33 1.67
C THR A 25 -8.87 -7.52 2.37
N CYS A 26 -7.55 -7.61 2.28
CA CYS A 26 -6.74 -8.59 2.97
C CYS A 26 -5.59 -7.89 3.71
N SER A 27 -5.16 -8.50 4.82
CA SER A 27 -3.92 -8.12 5.49
C SER A 27 -2.81 -9.02 4.94
N PRO A 28 -1.81 -8.46 4.22
CA PRO A 28 -0.70 -9.25 3.70
C PRO A 28 0.11 -9.85 4.86
N HIS A 29 0.62 -11.06 4.65
CA HIS A 29 1.55 -11.69 5.58
C HIS A 29 2.96 -11.62 4.99
N PHE A 30 3.78 -10.70 5.52
CA PHE A 30 5.17 -10.57 5.10
C PHE A 30 6.06 -11.52 5.90
N SER A 31 7.12 -12.01 5.26
CA SER A 31 8.11 -12.88 5.89
C SER A 31 9.30 -12.05 6.36
N GLU A 32 9.60 -12.10 7.65
CA GLU A 32 10.76 -11.38 8.19
C GLU A 32 12.06 -11.85 7.54
N GLY A 33 12.90 -10.90 7.15
CA GLY A 33 14.15 -11.16 6.44
C GLY A 33 14.02 -11.42 4.95
N THR A 34 12.82 -11.54 4.40
CA THR A 34 12.59 -11.51 2.95
C THR A 34 12.66 -10.06 2.46
N PRO A 35 13.45 -9.75 1.43
CA PRO A 35 13.45 -8.43 0.80
C PRO A 35 12.22 -8.27 -0.09
N TYR A 36 11.66 -7.07 -0.11
CA TYR A 36 10.50 -6.68 -0.92
C TYR A 36 10.79 -5.42 -1.72
N ALA A 37 10.27 -5.34 -2.94
CA ALA A 37 10.11 -4.07 -3.64
C ALA A 37 8.75 -3.47 -3.32
N ILE A 38 8.70 -2.14 -3.19
CA ILE A 38 7.48 -1.36 -2.98
C ILE A 38 7.32 -0.43 -4.18
N ALA A 39 6.34 -0.71 -5.03
CA ALA A 39 6.07 0.02 -6.26
C ALA A 39 4.81 0.87 -6.13
N SER A 40 4.76 1.99 -6.84
CA SER A 40 3.50 2.75 -6.97
C SER A 40 2.50 1.95 -7.80
N ASN A 41 1.24 1.87 -7.35
CA ASN A 41 0.20 1.22 -8.14
C ASN A 41 -0.19 2.03 -9.40
N LEU A 42 0.21 3.30 -9.48
CA LEU A 42 0.03 4.13 -10.67
C LEU A 42 0.97 3.73 -11.82
N ASN A 43 2.21 3.36 -11.48
CA ASN A 43 3.23 2.93 -12.43
C ASN A 43 4.26 2.06 -11.71
N ASP A 44 4.32 0.79 -12.10
CA ASP A 44 5.17 -0.25 -11.51
C ASP A 44 6.66 -0.11 -11.86
N GLU A 45 7.01 0.77 -12.81
CA GLU A 45 8.39 1.18 -13.06
C GLU A 45 8.94 2.01 -11.89
N TYR A 46 8.09 2.74 -11.16
CA TYR A 46 8.49 3.62 -10.07
C TYR A 46 8.41 2.91 -8.72
N ILE A 47 9.59 2.67 -8.15
CA ILE A 47 9.75 1.99 -6.86
C ILE A 47 10.29 2.92 -5.78
N TRP A 48 10.03 2.58 -4.53
CA TRP A 48 10.63 3.24 -3.38
C TRP A 48 12.15 3.07 -3.40
N LEU A 49 12.88 4.19 -3.41
CA LEU A 49 14.33 4.25 -3.24
C LEU A 49 14.68 5.10 -2.02
N PHE A 50 15.62 4.61 -1.22
CA PHE A 50 16.20 5.39 -0.14
C PHE A 50 17.23 6.39 -0.68
N ASN A 51 16.98 7.69 -0.51
CA ASN A 51 17.90 8.75 -0.98
C ASN A 51 18.87 9.26 0.10
N GLY A 52 18.89 8.62 1.27
CA GLY A 52 19.54 9.18 2.45
C GLY A 52 18.69 10.25 3.16
N ALA A 53 18.86 10.35 4.47
CA ALA A 53 18.29 11.44 5.27
C ALA A 53 19.34 12.55 5.42
N SER A 54 19.18 13.67 4.72
CA SER A 54 20.03 14.85 4.90
C SER A 54 19.20 16.12 4.92
N ALA A 55 19.66 17.17 5.60
CA ALA A 55 18.96 18.44 5.63
C ALA A 55 18.89 19.01 4.19
N GLY A 56 17.68 19.09 3.64
CA GLY A 56 17.43 19.58 2.28
C GLY A 56 17.15 18.50 1.23
N THR A 57 17.11 17.21 1.59
CA THR A 57 16.51 16.18 0.73
C THR A 57 14.98 16.24 0.82
N PRO A 58 14.26 16.08 -0.29
CA PRO A 58 12.82 16.30 -0.35
C PRO A 58 12.02 15.12 0.23
N SER A 59 12.66 13.99 0.53
CA SER A 59 12.18 12.89 1.37
C SER A 59 13.34 11.93 1.59
N ALA A 60 13.35 11.15 2.67
CA ALA A 60 14.27 10.04 2.82
C ALA A 60 13.93 8.89 1.85
N VAL A 61 12.66 8.82 1.41
CA VAL A 61 12.15 7.84 0.45
C VAL A 61 11.50 8.55 -0.72
N HIS A 62 11.95 8.24 -1.94
CA HIS A 62 11.44 8.83 -3.17
C HIS A 62 11.15 7.73 -4.19
N LEU A 63 10.47 8.10 -5.28
CA LEU A 63 10.23 7.21 -6.40
C LEU A 63 11.26 7.40 -7.51
N GLU A 64 11.83 6.29 -7.97
CA GLU A 64 12.73 6.25 -9.13
C GLU A 64 12.33 5.13 -10.10
N PRO A 65 12.50 5.34 -11.42
CA PRO A 65 12.25 4.32 -12.43
C PRO A 65 13.41 3.31 -12.46
N LEU A 66 13.42 2.37 -11.52
CA LEU A 66 14.48 1.39 -11.33
C LEU A 66 13.93 -0.05 -11.31
N PRO A 67 14.73 -1.05 -11.70
CA PRO A 67 14.37 -2.45 -11.51
C PRO A 67 14.04 -2.77 -10.03
N PRO A 68 12.99 -3.55 -9.74
CA PRO A 68 12.57 -3.89 -8.38
C PRO A 68 13.68 -4.45 -7.48
N ALA A 69 14.62 -5.20 -8.06
CA ALA A 69 15.73 -5.82 -7.33
C ALA A 69 16.76 -4.81 -6.77
N ASP A 70 16.75 -3.57 -7.26
CA ASP A 70 17.77 -2.56 -6.92
C ASP A 70 17.44 -1.76 -5.65
N SER A 71 16.23 -1.93 -5.09
CA SER A 71 15.81 -1.24 -3.86
C SER A 71 15.03 -2.15 -2.91
N PRO A 72 15.71 -3.05 -2.18
CA PRO A 72 15.06 -3.97 -1.27
C PRO A 72 14.67 -3.28 0.05
N TRP A 73 13.44 -3.55 0.49
CA TRP A 73 12.89 -3.16 1.79
C TRP A 73 12.56 -4.41 2.62
N PHE A 74 12.69 -4.30 3.93
CA PHE A 74 12.36 -5.39 4.85
C PHE A 74 11.19 -4.98 5.73
N LEU A 75 10.30 -5.94 5.99
CA LEU A 75 9.15 -5.73 6.87
C LEU A 75 9.31 -6.57 8.14
N THR A 76 9.12 -5.93 9.29
CA THR A 76 9.15 -6.57 10.61
C THR A 76 7.83 -6.35 11.32
N SER A 77 7.28 -7.40 11.91
CA SER A 77 5.99 -7.29 12.61
C SER A 77 6.14 -6.48 13.90
N THR A 78 5.16 -5.62 14.20
CA THR A 78 5.09 -4.91 15.47
C THR A 78 4.22 -5.67 16.49
N SER A 79 4.36 -5.34 17.78
CA SER A 79 3.64 -6.04 18.85
C SER A 79 2.11 -5.82 18.86
N ASP A 80 1.63 -4.83 18.12
CA ASP A 80 0.23 -4.46 17.95
C ASP A 80 -0.37 -4.90 16.60
N GLY A 81 0.38 -5.64 15.79
CA GLY A 81 -0.09 -6.25 14.55
C GLY A 81 0.08 -5.37 13.31
N GLY A 82 0.83 -4.27 13.42
CA GLY A 82 1.33 -3.50 12.28
C GLY A 82 2.69 -4.01 11.79
N TRP A 83 3.34 -3.18 10.99
CA TRP A 83 4.60 -3.48 10.32
C TRP A 83 5.52 -2.26 10.35
N THR A 84 6.81 -2.49 10.62
CA THR A 84 7.85 -1.53 10.27
C THR A 84 8.38 -1.81 8.87
N ILE A 85 8.84 -0.76 8.18
CA ILE A 85 9.52 -0.87 6.89
C ILE A 85 10.96 -0.36 7.09
N SER A 86 11.96 -1.22 6.83
CA SER A 86 13.37 -0.92 7.09
C SER A 86 14.24 -1.13 5.85
N LEU A 87 15.40 -0.47 5.88
CA LEU A 87 16.47 -0.61 4.88
C LEU A 87 17.31 -1.87 5.10
N ASP A 88 17.23 -2.41 6.30
CA ASP A 88 18.14 -3.41 6.84
C ASP A 88 17.36 -4.54 7.52
N SER A 89 17.97 -5.72 7.51
CA SER A 89 17.52 -6.91 8.21
C SER A 89 18.73 -7.52 8.95
N PRO A 90 18.74 -7.54 10.29
CA PRO A 90 17.67 -7.11 11.20
C PRO A 90 17.44 -5.59 11.16
N ALA A 91 16.20 -5.17 11.42
CA ALA A 91 15.78 -3.78 11.35
C ALA A 91 16.44 -2.91 12.44
N VAL A 92 17.15 -1.88 12.01
CA VAL A 92 17.81 -0.83 12.80
C VAL A 92 17.28 0.54 12.39
N THR A 93 17.14 0.78 11.07
CA THR A 93 16.65 2.05 10.51
C THR A 93 15.31 1.85 9.82
N CYS A 94 14.28 2.50 10.34
CA CYS A 94 12.90 2.38 9.85
C CYS A 94 12.44 3.66 9.18
N VAL A 95 11.61 3.50 8.14
CA VAL A 95 10.87 4.58 7.50
C VAL A 95 9.86 5.14 8.48
N ALA A 96 9.90 6.46 8.66
CA ALA A 96 8.97 7.19 9.51
C ALA A 96 8.06 8.07 8.65
N ALA A 97 6.79 8.10 9.06
CA ALA A 97 5.69 8.76 8.39
C ALA A 97 5.05 9.81 9.33
N PRO A 98 5.75 10.93 9.58
CA PRO A 98 5.25 12.02 10.41
C PRO A 98 4.01 12.67 9.78
N ALA A 99 3.15 13.34 10.56
CA ALA A 99 1.92 13.94 10.03
C ALA A 99 2.18 15.06 9.01
N ASP A 100 1.41 15.09 7.92
CA ASP A 100 1.44 16.11 6.86
C ASP A 100 2.85 16.40 6.33
N ALA A 101 3.70 15.38 6.25
CA ALA A 101 5.13 15.56 6.06
C ALA A 101 5.75 14.46 5.18
N LEU A 102 6.94 14.79 4.69
CA LEU A 102 7.76 13.90 3.87
C LEU A 102 8.21 12.70 4.70
N LEU A 103 8.34 11.54 4.07
CA LEU A 103 8.88 10.37 4.76
C LEU A 103 10.32 10.64 5.22
N THR A 104 10.63 10.24 6.44
CA THR A 104 11.96 10.34 7.04
C THR A 104 12.42 8.96 7.50
N THR A 105 13.54 8.89 8.21
CA THR A 105 14.00 7.66 8.85
C THR A 105 14.36 7.91 10.30
N GLN A 106 14.13 6.91 11.14
CA GLN A 106 14.57 6.91 12.53
C GLN A 106 14.90 5.50 13.01
N SER A 107 15.27 5.38 14.28
CA SER A 107 15.52 4.07 14.92
C SER A 107 14.24 3.24 14.93
N CYS A 108 14.34 1.95 14.60
CA CYS A 108 13.23 0.98 14.69
C CYS A 108 12.81 0.65 16.14
N ALA A 109 13.50 1.18 17.14
CA ALA A 109 13.21 0.87 18.54
C ALA A 109 11.84 1.42 18.98
N ASN A 110 11.05 0.59 19.67
CA ASN A 110 9.72 0.92 20.20
C ASN A 110 8.72 1.37 19.12
N ALA A 111 8.72 0.68 17.96
CA ALA A 111 7.92 1.08 16.81
C ALA A 111 6.39 1.07 17.04
N ALA A 112 5.86 0.09 17.77
CA ALA A 112 4.42 -0.10 17.94
C ALA A 112 3.69 1.19 18.36
N GLY A 113 2.66 1.57 17.59
CA GLY A 113 1.85 2.76 17.80
C GLY A 113 2.53 4.11 17.51
N THR A 114 3.75 4.10 16.96
CA THR A 114 4.49 5.32 16.56
C THR A 114 4.33 5.62 15.06
N ASP A 115 5.03 6.64 14.57
CA ASP A 115 5.05 7.03 13.15
C ASP A 115 5.92 6.11 12.27
N ILE A 116 6.56 5.08 12.83
CA ILE A 116 7.25 4.01 12.06
C ILE A 116 6.48 2.68 12.04
N ASP A 117 5.27 2.68 12.57
CA ASP A 117 4.37 1.53 12.57
C ASP A 117 3.23 1.73 11.58
N PHE A 118 3.11 0.81 10.64
CA PHE A 118 2.19 0.89 9.52
C PHE A 118 1.14 -0.22 9.61
N THR A 119 -0.12 0.17 9.54
CA THR A 119 -1.19 -0.75 9.16
C THR A 119 -1.19 -0.88 7.65
N ILE A 120 -1.06 -2.12 7.15
CA ILE A 120 -1.06 -2.42 5.72
C ILE A 120 -2.31 -3.21 5.36
N SER A 121 -3.09 -2.70 4.42
CA SER A 121 -4.34 -3.31 3.95
C SER A 121 -4.39 -3.29 2.42
N CYS A 122 -4.60 -4.44 1.79
CA CYS A 122 -4.50 -4.59 0.34
C CYS A 122 -5.80 -5.08 -0.27
N ALA A 123 -6.01 -4.80 -1.56
CA ALA A 123 -7.11 -5.37 -2.32
C ALA A 123 -6.86 -6.84 -2.69
N SER A 124 -5.61 -7.26 -2.81
CA SER A 124 -5.24 -8.65 -3.09
C SER A 124 -3.91 -9.01 -2.44
N CYS A 125 -3.84 -10.21 -1.87
CA CYS A 125 -2.68 -10.76 -1.20
C CYS A 125 -2.50 -12.19 -1.70
N THR A 126 -1.44 -12.45 -2.44
CA THR A 126 -1.02 -13.79 -2.85
C THR A 126 0.33 -14.12 -2.22
N ASP A 127 0.74 -15.38 -2.34
CA ASP A 127 2.08 -15.78 -1.94
C ASP A 127 3.08 -14.99 -2.79
N ASN A 128 3.80 -14.05 -2.15
CA ASN A 128 4.85 -13.18 -2.70
C ASN A 128 4.42 -11.85 -3.35
N VAL A 129 3.12 -11.60 -3.56
CA VAL A 129 2.67 -10.32 -4.12
C VAL A 129 1.45 -9.81 -3.36
N ALA A 130 1.50 -8.55 -2.91
CA ALA A 130 0.34 -7.85 -2.37
C ALA A 130 0.10 -6.60 -3.22
N THR A 131 -1.12 -6.41 -3.71
CA THR A 131 -1.42 -5.34 -4.68
C THR A 131 -2.49 -4.38 -4.19
N ALA A 132 -2.37 -3.12 -4.62
CA ALA A 132 -3.25 -2.02 -4.25
C ALA A 132 -3.39 -1.93 -2.72
N CYS A 133 -2.24 -1.83 -2.05
CA CYS A 133 -2.11 -1.74 -0.61
C CYS A 133 -2.09 -0.29 -0.15
N THR A 134 -2.86 0.03 0.88
CA THR A 134 -2.70 1.27 1.64
C THR A 134 -1.70 1.03 2.77
N LEU A 135 -0.86 2.03 3.04
CA LEU A 135 -0.01 2.08 4.22
C LEU A 135 -0.50 3.24 5.08
N VAL A 136 -0.97 2.94 6.28
CA VAL A 136 -1.49 3.94 7.21
C VAL A 136 -0.59 4.00 8.44
N ALA A 137 -0.04 5.17 8.73
CA ALA A 137 0.82 5.37 9.90
C ALA A 137 -0.01 5.35 11.19
N ALA A 138 0.39 4.53 12.17
CA ALA A 138 -0.42 4.24 13.36
C ALA A 138 -0.70 5.48 14.23
N THR A 139 0.28 6.37 14.39
CA THR A 139 0.09 7.58 15.21
C THR A 139 -0.83 8.61 14.57
N THR A 140 -0.74 8.80 13.25
CA THR A 140 -1.39 9.92 12.56
C THR A 140 -2.69 9.50 11.87
N ASN A 141 -2.86 8.21 11.59
CA ASN A 141 -3.91 7.67 10.73
C ASN A 141 -3.93 8.29 9.33
N GLU A 142 -2.76 8.71 8.85
CA GLU A 142 -2.57 9.26 7.51
C GLU A 142 -2.01 8.18 6.57
N CYS A 143 -2.36 8.31 5.29
CA CYS A 143 -1.92 7.41 4.24
C CYS A 143 -0.59 7.87 3.66
N VAL A 144 0.29 6.92 3.38
CA VAL A 144 1.49 7.16 2.57
C VAL A 144 1.08 7.33 1.12
N ILE A 145 1.43 8.46 0.52
CA ILE A 145 0.93 8.92 -0.77
C ILE A 145 2.09 9.42 -1.63
N VAL A 146 2.03 9.14 -2.94
CA VAL A 146 2.80 9.86 -3.96
C VAL A 146 1.95 10.99 -4.54
N PRO A 147 2.27 12.28 -4.31
CA PRO A 147 1.47 13.38 -4.84
C PRO A 147 1.63 13.50 -6.36
N GLY A 148 0.75 12.85 -7.12
CA GLY A 148 0.62 13.01 -8.57
C GLY A 148 1.84 12.49 -9.36
N ASP A 149 1.63 11.44 -10.14
CA ASP A 149 2.53 10.87 -11.14
C ASP A 149 2.92 11.82 -12.32
N SER A 150 2.56 13.10 -12.25
CA SER A 150 2.80 14.09 -13.32
C SER A 150 4.07 14.93 -13.07
N HIS A 151 5.22 14.26 -13.13
CA HIS A 151 6.50 14.82 -13.62
C HIS A 151 7.06 16.06 -12.88
N GLY A 152 7.19 16.02 -11.55
CA GLY A 152 7.90 17.11 -10.84
C GLY A 152 8.43 16.82 -9.44
N ASP A 153 7.71 16.03 -8.63
CA ASP A 153 8.11 15.77 -7.24
C ASP A 153 8.00 14.26 -6.91
N PRO A 154 9.12 13.50 -6.92
CA PRO A 154 9.12 12.08 -6.59
C PRO A 154 8.99 11.82 -5.07
N SER A 155 8.71 12.85 -4.28
CA SER A 155 8.75 12.78 -2.83
C SER A 155 7.49 12.18 -2.24
N ILE A 156 7.68 11.08 -1.52
CA ILE A 156 6.63 10.37 -0.81
C ILE A 156 6.36 11.09 0.51
N ARG A 157 5.08 11.21 0.87
CA ARG A 157 4.63 11.90 2.08
C ARG A 157 3.40 11.26 2.66
N THR A 158 2.99 11.73 3.82
CA THR A 158 1.72 11.40 4.48
C THR A 158 0.70 12.52 4.29
N LEU A 159 -0.55 12.14 4.04
CA LEU A 159 -1.72 13.04 4.05
C LEU A 159 -2.95 12.23 4.50
N GLU A 160 -4.06 12.93 4.74
CA GLU A 160 -5.36 12.30 4.98
C GLU A 160 -5.68 11.25 3.89
N CYS A 161 -6.10 10.06 4.32
CA CYS A 161 -6.52 8.99 3.41
C CYS A 161 -7.78 9.40 2.64
N THR A 162 -7.72 9.38 1.31
CA THR A 162 -8.82 9.87 0.46
C THR A 162 -9.43 8.78 -0.44
N GLY A 163 -8.84 7.59 -0.48
CA GLY A 163 -9.30 6.52 -1.36
C GLY A 163 -8.77 6.66 -2.79
N THR A 164 -7.73 7.48 -3.02
CA THR A 164 -7.23 7.77 -4.36
C THR A 164 -6.10 6.81 -4.76
N PRO A 165 -5.91 6.53 -6.06
CA PRO A 165 -4.86 5.60 -6.50
C PRO A 165 -3.43 5.98 -6.08
N GLU A 166 -3.17 7.26 -5.81
CA GLU A 166 -1.90 7.80 -5.31
C GLU A 166 -1.50 7.25 -3.93
N GLU A 167 -2.44 6.67 -3.17
CA GLU A 167 -2.22 6.08 -1.85
C GLU A 167 -1.98 4.56 -1.90
N LEU A 168 -2.00 3.98 -3.11
CA LEU A 168 -1.92 2.55 -3.35
C LEU A 168 -0.52 2.11 -3.78
N TRP A 169 -0.06 1.02 -3.16
CA TRP A 169 1.27 0.48 -3.31
C TRP A 169 1.22 -1.02 -3.59
N ASP A 170 2.16 -1.50 -4.40
CA ASP A 170 2.33 -2.92 -4.69
C ASP A 170 3.61 -3.43 -4.03
N PHE A 171 3.50 -4.54 -3.31
CA PHE A 171 4.62 -5.23 -2.67
C PHE A 171 4.92 -6.51 -3.42
N SER A 172 6.19 -6.70 -3.77
CA SER A 172 6.66 -7.93 -4.44
C SER A 172 7.89 -8.47 -3.73
N ALA A 173 7.85 -9.74 -3.30
CA ALA A 173 9.02 -10.39 -2.71
C ALA A 173 10.13 -10.54 -3.76
N LEU A 174 11.36 -10.21 -3.36
CA LEU A 174 12.55 -10.33 -4.20
C LEU A 174 13.20 -11.70 -3.95
N SER A 175 13.44 -12.45 -5.03
CA SER A 175 13.99 -13.81 -5.03
C SER A 175 15.45 -13.85 -5.46
#